data_AF-A0A9P6VYJ1-F1
#
_entry.id   AF-A0A9P6VYJ1-F1
#
_cell.length_a   1.000
_cell.length_b   1.000
_cell.length_c   1.000
_cell.angle_alpha   90.00
_cell.angle_beta   90.00
_cell.angle_gamma   90.00
#
_symmetry.space_group_name_H-M   'P 1'
#
loop_
_entity.id
_entity.type
_entity.pdbx_description
1 polymer ?
#
loop_
_entity_poly.entity_id
_entity_poly.type
_entity_poly.pdbx_seq_one_letter_code
_entity_poly.pdbx_strand_id
1 'polypeptide(L)' 'RQVQVHGRKVSMPEMADLIDRVTLTDLFRVANRVLRPSTSPILSDRKRNGLPTVVAQGKLRGLPDITDALRRRGLAGAE' A
#
# COMPACT_ATOMS: atom_id res chain seq x y z
N ARG A 1 7.47 -20.83 -2.49
CA ARG A 1 6.81 -19.59 -1.99
C ARG A 1 5.29 -19.62 -2.08
N GLN A 2 4.64 -19.76 -3.24
CA GLN A 2 3.15 -19.78 -3.30
C GLN A 2 2.51 -20.84 -2.39
N VAL A 3 3.02 -22.07 -2.41
CA VAL A 3 2.56 -23.15 -1.50
C VAL A 3 2.79 -22.79 -0.02
N GLN A 4 3.85 -22.05 0.29
CA GLN A 4 4.15 -21.60 1.66
C GLN A 4 3.29 -20.41 2.10
N VAL A 5 2.81 -19.59 1.17
CA VAL A 5 2.01 -18.38 1.45
C VAL A 5 0.49 -18.67 1.40
N HIS A 6 0.07 -19.57 0.51
CA HIS A 6 -1.34 -19.83 0.20
C HIS A 6 -1.77 -21.29 0.46
N GLY A 7 -0.87 -22.16 0.93
CA GLY A 7 -1.16 -23.58 1.17
C GLY A 7 -1.38 -24.42 -0.10
N ARG A 8 -1.41 -23.80 -1.28
CA ARG A 8 -1.56 -24.46 -2.58
C ARG A 8 -0.87 -23.67 -3.70
N LYS A 9 -0.64 -24.34 -4.83
CA LYS A 9 -0.21 -23.69 -6.07
C LYS A 9 -1.43 -23.09 -6.77
N VAL A 10 -1.39 -21.80 -7.03
CA VAL A 10 -2.39 -21.13 -7.89
C VAL A 10 -2.04 -21.48 -9.34
N SER A 11 -3.04 -21.92 -10.10
CA SER A 11 -2.82 -22.27 -11.51
C SER A 11 -2.68 -21.01 -12.38
N MET A 12 -2.02 -21.11 -13.54
CA MET A 12 -1.92 -19.98 -14.47
C MET A 12 -3.29 -19.50 -14.98
N PRO A 13 -4.22 -20.38 -15.39
CA PRO A 13 -5.57 -19.95 -15.80
C PRO A 13 -6.30 -19.21 -14.68
N GLU A 14 -6.23 -19.73 -13.45
CA GLU A 14 -6.84 -19.08 -12.28
C GLU A 14 -6.24 -17.68 -12.04
N MET A 15 -4.92 -17.52 -12.21
CA MET A 15 -4.26 -16.22 -12.04
C MET A 15 -4.70 -15.23 -13.12
N ALA A 16 -4.76 -15.64 -14.39
CA ALA A 16 -5.18 -14.79 -15.50
C ALA A 16 -6.62 -14.32 -15.29
N ASP A 17 -7.53 -15.25 -14.96
CA ASP A 17 -8.92 -14.93 -14.63
C ASP A 17 -9.05 -13.91 -13.49
N LEU A 18 -8.22 -14.03 -12.45
CA LEU A 18 -8.23 -13.09 -11.33
C LEU A 18 -7.77 -11.69 -11.72
N ILE A 19 -6.83 -11.58 -12.67
CA ILE A 19 -6.34 -10.29 -13.19
C ILE A 19 -7.40 -9.67 -14.10
N ASP A 20 -7.98 -10.45 -15.01
CA ASP A 20 -8.96 -9.96 -15.99
C ASP A 20 -10.27 -9.51 -15.35
N ARG A 21 -10.61 -10.04 -14.17
CA ARG A 21 -11.78 -9.62 -13.39
C ARG A 21 -11.58 -8.28 -12.67
N VAL A 22 -10.37 -7.72 -12.62
CA VAL A 22 -10.11 -6.46 -11.92
C VAL A 22 -10.77 -5.30 -12.67
N THR A 23 -11.67 -4.60 -12.00
CA THR A 23 -12.36 -3.43 -12.56
C THR A 23 -11.69 -2.13 -12.14
N LEU A 24 -12.03 -1.03 -12.82
CA LEU A 24 -11.59 0.32 -12.42
C LEU A 24 -12.03 0.66 -10.99
N THR A 25 -13.22 0.20 -10.58
CA THR A 25 -13.73 0.36 -9.21
C THR A 25 -12.84 -0.34 -8.19
N ASP A 26 -12.33 -1.53 -8.50
CA ASP A 26 -11.39 -2.25 -7.65
C ASP A 26 -10.07 -1.50 -7.51
N LEU A 27 -9.57 -0.92 -8.59
CA LEU A 27 -8.36 -0.09 -8.56
C LEU A 27 -8.53 1.12 -7.64
N PHE A 28 -9.62 1.88 -7.78
CA PHE A 28 -9.90 3.02 -6.90
C PHE A 28 -10.05 2.59 -5.44
N ARG A 29 -10.75 1.48 -5.19
CA ARG A 29 -10.96 0.95 -3.84
C ARG A 29 -9.62 0.57 -3.18
N VAL A 30 -8.77 -0.16 -3.90
CA VAL A 30 -7.46 -0.59 -3.36
C VAL A 30 -6.51 0.61 -3.23
N ALA A 31 -6.49 1.53 -4.19
CA ALA A 31 -5.68 2.74 -4.12
C ALA A 31 -6.04 3.59 -2.89
N ASN A 32 -7.32 3.87 -2.66
CA ASN A 32 -7.74 4.62 -1.46
C ASN A 32 -7.45 3.83 -0.17
N ARG A 33 -7.60 2.51 -0.18
CA ARG A 33 -7.26 1.66 0.98
C ARG A 33 -5.78 1.69 1.34
N VAL A 34 -4.87 1.77 0.36
CA VAL A 34 -3.41 1.71 0.61
C VAL A 34 -2.81 3.09 0.78
N LEU A 35 -3.20 4.05 -0.07
CA LEU A 35 -2.56 5.37 -0.16
C LEU A 35 -3.23 6.41 0.75
N ARG A 36 -4.46 6.20 1.21
CA ARG A 36 -5.17 7.14 2.09
C ARG A 36 -5.35 6.53 3.48
N PRO A 37 -4.35 6.63 4.36
CA PRO A 37 -4.43 6.08 5.71
C PRO A 37 -5.63 6.63 6.49
N SER A 38 -5.98 7.92 6.34
CA SER A 38 -7.12 8.56 7.02
C SER A 38 -8.48 7.89 6.77
N THR A 39 -8.64 7.22 5.62
CA THR A 39 -9.87 6.53 5.22
C THR A 39 -9.68 5.02 5.14
N SER A 40 -8.52 4.52 5.54
CA SER A 40 -8.16 3.12 5.35
C SER A 40 -8.74 2.24 6.45
N PRO A 41 -9.60 1.26 6.12
CA PRO A 41 -10.08 0.27 7.09
C PRO A 41 -8.96 -0.68 7.55
N ILE A 42 -7.75 -0.62 6.99
CA ILE A 42 -6.59 -1.41 7.44
C ILE A 42 -6.06 -0.90 8.79
N LEU A 43 -6.30 0.36 9.12
CA LEU A 43 -5.79 1.04 10.32
C LEU A 43 -6.76 1.00 11.51
N SER A 44 -7.85 0.23 11.42
CA SER A 44 -8.74 0.01 12.57
C SER A 44 -8.08 -0.79 13.71
N ASP A 45 -6.93 -1.41 13.46
CA ASP A 45 -6.07 -2.02 14.47
C ASP A 45 -5.09 -0.97 15.03
N ARG A 46 -5.19 -0.69 16.34
CA ARG A 46 -4.42 0.35 17.06
C ARG A 46 -2.90 0.18 16.99
N LYS A 47 -2.40 -0.93 16.45
CA LYS A 47 -0.97 -1.17 16.22
C LYS A 47 -0.44 -0.57 14.91
N ARG A 48 -1.28 -0.02 14.04
CA ARG A 48 -0.88 0.50 12.72
C ARG A 48 -1.09 2.01 12.66
N ASN A 49 0.00 2.76 12.45
CA ASN A 49 -0.02 4.23 12.38
C ASN A 49 -0.27 4.79 10.97
N GLY A 50 -0.15 3.95 9.93
CA GLY A 50 -0.31 4.41 8.54
C GLY A 50 0.77 5.40 8.09
N LEU A 51 1.90 5.46 8.81
CA LEU A 51 3.03 6.28 8.39
C LEU A 51 3.76 5.62 7.20
N PRO A 52 4.21 6.42 6.22
CA PRO A 52 4.96 5.89 5.09
C PRO A 52 6.33 5.38 5.54
N THR A 53 6.77 4.25 4.98
CA THR A 53 8.14 3.78 5.15
C THR A 53 9.03 4.41 4.08
N VAL A 54 9.95 5.27 4.50
CA VAL A 54 10.90 5.95 3.60
C VAL A 54 12.31 5.41 3.86
N VAL A 55 12.94 4.87 2.82
CA VAL A 55 14.31 4.35 2.88
C VAL A 55 15.15 5.10 1.86
N ALA A 56 16.27 5.67 2.31
CA ALA A 56 17.20 6.43 1.46
C ALA A 56 18.65 6.07 1.81
N GLN A 57 19.54 6.09 0.81
CA GLN A 57 20.96 5.77 0.96
C GLN A 57 21.82 6.78 0.18
N GLY A 58 22.97 7.17 0.74
CA GLY A 58 23.94 8.08 0.09
C GLY A 58 24.00 9.47 0.72
N LYS A 59 24.31 10.50 -0.08
CA LYS A 59 24.41 11.89 0.39
C LYS A 59 23.01 12.50 0.53
N LEU A 60 22.48 12.51 1.76
CA LEU A 60 21.12 12.98 2.05
C LEU A 60 21.01 14.49 2.28
N ARG A 61 22.13 15.22 2.33
CA ARG A 61 22.11 16.70 2.43
C ARG A 61 21.45 17.28 1.17
N GLY A 62 20.35 18.00 1.36
CA GLY A 62 19.54 18.58 0.28
C GLY A 62 18.28 17.80 -0.06
N LEU A 63 18.06 16.63 0.57
CA LEU A 63 16.78 15.93 0.47
C LEU A 63 15.69 16.77 1.16
N PRO A 64 14.60 17.14 0.46
CA PRO A 64 13.51 17.90 1.06
C PRO A 64 12.77 17.05 2.11
N ASP A 65 11.95 17.68 2.94
CA ASP A 65 11.12 16.97 3.92
C ASP A 65 10.08 16.09 3.21
N ILE A 66 10.41 14.80 3.09
CA ILE A 66 9.57 13.79 2.44
C ILE A 66 8.30 13.57 3.25
N THR A 67 8.40 13.55 4.59
CA THR A 67 7.26 13.27 5.46
C THR A 67 6.20 14.35 5.30
N ASP A 68 6.61 15.62 5.31
CA ASP A 68 5.70 16.73 5.08
C ASP A 68 5.16 16.75 3.64
N ALA A 69 5.99 16.46 2.64
CA ALA A 69 5.55 16.35 1.24
C ALA A 69 4.49 15.25 1.02
N LEU A 70 4.56 14.16 1.78
CA LEU A 70 3.57 13.08 1.77
C LEU A 70 2.32 13.45 2.56
N ARG A 71 2.47 14.12 3.71
CA ARG A 71 1.34 14.63 4.52
C ARG A 71 0.47 15.60 3.73
N ARG A 72 1.07 16.58 3.03
CA ARG A 72 0.34 17.55 2.18
C ARG A 72 -0.49 16.90 1.06
N ARG A 73 -0.12 15.69 0.64
CA ARG A 73 -0.82 14.91 -0.40
C ARG A 73 -1.83 13.91 0.18
N GLY A 74 -2.00 13.85 1.50
CA GLY A 74 -2.87 12.89 2.18
C GLY A 74 -2.33 11.46 2.15
N LEU A 75 -1.02 11.29 2.00
CA LEU A 75 -0.33 9.99 1.91
C LEU A 75 0.34 9.57 3.22
N ALA A 76 0.16 10.34 4.29
CA ALA A 76 0.70 10.05 5.62
C ALA A 76 -0.43 9.89 6.64
N GLY A 77 -0.30 8.89 7.52
CA GLY A 77 -1.23 8.62 8.61
C GLY A 77 -1.12 9.61 9.77
N ALA A 78 -1.96 9.39 10.79
CA ALA A 78 -1.91 10.15 12.03
C ALA A 78 -0.75 9.65 12.92
N GLU A 79 -0.01 10.59 13.49
CA GLU A 79 1.01 10.33 14.51
C GLU A 79 0.36 10.10 15.88
#